data_AF-A0A7X1M1E6-F1
#
_entry.id   AF-A0A7X1M1E6-F1
#
_cell.length_a   1.000
_cell.length_b   1.000
_cell.length_c   1.000
_cell.angle_alpha   90.00
_cell.angle_beta   90.00
_cell.angle_gamma   90.00
#
_symmetry.space_group_name_H-M   'P 1'
#
loop_
_entity.id
_entity.type
_entity.pdbx_description
1 polymer ?
#
loop_
_entity_poly.entity_id
_entity_poly.type
_entity_poly.pdbx_seq_one_letter_code
_entity_poly.pdbx_strand_id
1 'polypeptide(L)'
;MPDATAPRPPHISTIWAPVPDRLTPQRDITHAHFRPGEQVVIVKGVADGELWGDAMTVVTPSWHTPTDEDGWRLRNPNGGERTYITAHPRYMIHLSRRCADCLIHHRALKEILLPAYATATGIVDCGWYSVTALNQLVHVDDARSGR
;
A
#
# COMPACT_ATOMS: atom_id res chain seq x y z
N MET A 1 22.13 17.39 39.93
CA MET A 1 22.22 16.90 38.54
C MET A 1 20.83 16.38 38.18
N PRO A 2 20.00 17.11 37.40
CA PRO A 2 18.73 16.56 36.97
C PRO A 2 18.96 15.64 35.76
N ASP A 3 18.34 14.47 35.84
CA ASP A 3 18.33 13.41 34.86
C ASP A 3 17.53 13.89 33.62
N ALA A 4 18.18 13.87 32.46
CA ALA A 4 17.58 14.33 31.21
C ALA A 4 16.70 13.21 30.64
N THR A 5 15.40 13.25 30.97
CA THR A 5 14.39 12.37 30.38
C THR A 5 14.39 12.57 28.86
N ALA A 6 14.88 11.58 28.12
CA ALA A 6 14.82 11.57 26.66
C ALA A 6 13.36 11.68 26.19
N PRO A 7 13.06 12.47 25.13
CA PRO A 7 11.70 12.58 24.63
C PRO A 7 11.21 11.23 24.13
N ARG A 8 10.07 10.76 24.67
CA ARG A 8 9.39 9.55 24.22
C ARG A 8 9.03 9.72 22.74
N PRO A 9 9.33 8.76 21.84
CA PRO A 9 8.95 8.88 20.44
C PRO A 9 7.43 9.09 20.33
N PRO A 10 6.95 9.94 19.42
CA PRO A 10 5.54 10.23 19.28
C PRO A 10 4.78 8.93 19.04
N HIS A 11 3.79 8.67 19.88
CA HIS A 11 2.92 7.51 19.72
C HIS A 11 1.97 7.83 18.56
N ILE A 12 2.31 7.42 17.35
CA ILE A 12 1.40 7.54 16.21
C ILE A 12 0.26 6.57 16.48
N SER A 13 -0.90 7.09 16.86
CA SER A 13 -2.10 6.28 17.03
C SER A 13 -2.49 5.73 15.66
N THR A 14 -2.48 4.41 15.52
CA THR A 14 -3.04 3.75 14.33
C THR A 14 -4.49 3.43 14.61
N ILE A 15 -5.40 4.06 13.87
CA ILE A 15 -6.83 3.78 13.91
C ILE A 15 -7.16 2.85 12.75
N TRP A 16 -7.86 1.76 13.05
CA TRP A 16 -8.49 0.92 12.04
C TRP A 16 -9.85 1.49 11.69
N ALA A 17 -10.03 1.98 10.46
CA ALA A 17 -11.30 2.53 9.99
C ALA A 17 -11.57 2.05 8.55
N PRO A 18 -12.45 1.05 8.35
CA PRO A 18 -12.68 0.51 7.02
C PRO A 18 -13.54 1.47 6.19
N VAL A 19 -12.92 2.19 5.27
CA VAL A 19 -13.60 2.80 4.12
C VAL A 19 -13.45 1.85 2.94
N PRO A 20 -14.51 1.40 2.25
CA PRO A 20 -14.34 0.48 1.12
C PRO A 20 -13.53 1.09 -0.03
N ASP A 21 -12.49 0.39 -0.51
CA ASP A 21 -11.78 0.73 -1.74
C ASP A 21 -12.43 0.03 -2.94
N ARG A 22 -13.15 0.80 -3.75
CA ARG A 22 -13.74 0.32 -5.00
C ARG A 22 -12.85 0.59 -6.22
N LEU A 23 -11.80 1.39 -6.07
CA LEU A 23 -10.97 1.84 -7.17
C LEU A 23 -9.87 0.83 -7.48
N THR A 24 -9.15 0.36 -6.46
CA THR A 24 -8.00 -0.53 -6.67
C THR A 24 -8.39 -1.88 -7.28
N PRO A 25 -9.47 -2.56 -6.85
CA PRO A 25 -9.87 -3.83 -7.47
C PRO A 25 -10.23 -3.70 -8.95
N GLN A 26 -10.79 -2.55 -9.35
CA GLN A 26 -11.24 -2.25 -10.71
C GLN A 26 -10.13 -1.69 -11.60
N ARG A 27 -8.94 -1.44 -11.05
CA ARG A 27 -7.84 -0.83 -11.76
C ARG A 27 -7.21 -1.84 -12.72
N ASP A 28 -7.37 -1.57 -14.02
CA ASP A 28 -6.74 -2.33 -15.09
C ASP A 28 -5.32 -1.79 -15.35
N ILE A 29 -4.31 -2.58 -14.95
CA ILE A 29 -2.89 -2.27 -15.12
C ILE A 29 -2.20 -3.56 -15.54
N THR A 30 -1.48 -3.51 -16.66
CA THR A 30 -0.69 -4.64 -17.14
C THR A 30 0.57 -4.86 -16.28
N HIS A 31 1.06 -6.09 -16.24
CA HIS A 31 2.31 -6.42 -15.54
C HIS A 31 3.51 -5.57 -15.99
N ALA A 32 3.61 -5.34 -17.30
CA ALA A 32 4.67 -4.56 -17.95
C ALA A 32 4.66 -3.05 -17.61
N HIS A 33 3.64 -2.58 -16.88
CA HIS A 33 3.57 -1.20 -16.39
C HIS A 33 4.69 -0.90 -15.38
N PHE A 34 5.23 -1.92 -14.70
CA PHE A 34 6.34 -1.80 -13.78
C PHE A 34 7.59 -2.51 -14.29
N ARG A 35 8.74 -2.12 -13.73
CA ARG A 35 10.05 -2.72 -14.04
C ARG A 35 10.88 -2.93 -12.77
N PRO A 36 11.78 -3.94 -12.75
CA PRO A 36 12.77 -4.09 -11.69
C PRO A 36 13.54 -2.79 -11.41
N GLY A 37 13.76 -2.50 -10.14
CA GLY A 37 14.43 -1.30 -9.65
C GLY A 37 13.53 -0.07 -9.45
N GLU A 38 12.29 -0.10 -9.96
CA GLU A 38 11.35 1.01 -9.73
C GLU A 38 10.88 1.07 -8.27
N GLN A 39 10.63 2.30 -7.79
CA GLN A 39 10.03 2.52 -6.47
C GLN A 39 8.53 2.71 -6.61
N VAL A 40 7.78 2.00 -5.78
CA VAL A 40 6.32 2.02 -5.74
C VAL A 40 5.82 2.23 -4.32
N VAL A 41 4.59 2.69 -4.20
CA VAL A 41 3.82 2.68 -2.96
C VAL A 41 2.58 1.81 -3.11
N ILE A 42 2.26 1.07 -2.07
CA ILE A 42 0.96 0.43 -1.86
C ILE A 42 0.20 1.31 -0.87
N VAL A 43 -0.79 2.07 -1.35
CA VAL A 43 -1.60 2.96 -0.50
C VAL A 43 -2.53 2.12 0.36
N LYS A 44 -2.56 2.38 1.66
CA LYS A 44 -3.38 1.66 2.66
C LYS A 44 -4.37 2.54 3.39
N GLY A 45 -4.20 3.86 3.34
CA GLY A 45 -5.09 4.79 4.02
C GLY A 45 -4.52 6.20 4.05
N VAL A 46 -4.64 6.86 5.19
CA VAL A 46 -4.19 8.26 5.36
C VAL A 46 -3.32 8.43 6.58
N ALA A 47 -2.42 9.42 6.53
CA ALA A 47 -1.68 9.89 7.69
C ALA A 47 -1.61 11.42 7.64
N ASP A 48 -2.05 12.09 8.70
CA ASP A 48 -1.95 13.54 8.88
C ASP A 48 -2.37 14.37 7.65
N GLY A 49 -3.49 13.96 7.01
CA GLY A 49 -4.06 14.66 5.86
C GLY A 49 -3.44 14.30 4.49
N GLU A 50 -2.53 13.33 4.44
CA GLU A 50 -1.98 12.78 3.20
C GLU A 50 -2.29 11.30 3.03
N LEU A 51 -2.10 10.77 1.81
CA LEU A 51 -2.18 9.32 1.60
C LEU A 51 -0.99 8.64 2.26
N TRP A 52 -1.27 7.50 2.89
CA TRP A 52 -0.30 6.70 3.58
C TRP A 52 -0.26 5.27 3.02
N GLY A 53 0.93 4.67 3.03
CA GLY A 53 1.16 3.36 2.47
C GLY A 53 2.60 2.88 2.60
N ASP A 54 2.85 1.67 2.13
CA ASP A 54 4.19 1.07 2.16
C ASP A 54 4.96 1.42 0.88
N ALA A 55 6.09 2.12 1.03
CA ALA A 55 7.04 2.31 -0.06
C ALA A 55 7.92 1.06 -0.23
N MET A 56 8.03 0.55 -1.46
CA MET A 56 8.76 -0.68 -1.77
C MET A 56 9.53 -0.58 -3.09
N THR A 57 10.51 -1.46 -3.27
CA THR A 57 11.26 -1.60 -4.52
C THR A 57 10.76 -2.82 -5.30
N VAL A 58 10.48 -2.66 -6.59
CA VAL A 58 10.20 -3.77 -7.52
C VAL A 58 11.47 -4.56 -7.76
N VAL A 59 11.44 -5.88 -7.56
CA VAL A 59 12.64 -6.73 -7.64
C VAL A 59 12.63 -7.60 -8.89
N THR A 60 11.60 -8.42 -9.06
CA THR A 60 11.52 -9.40 -10.15
C THR A 60 10.06 -9.80 -10.39
N PRO A 61 9.70 -10.25 -11.61
CA PRO A 61 8.40 -10.87 -11.85
C PRO A 61 8.15 -12.04 -10.90
N SER A 62 6.89 -12.27 -10.54
CA SER A 62 6.44 -13.35 -9.67
C SER A 62 5.01 -13.74 -10.06
N TRP A 63 4.53 -14.90 -9.60
CA TRP A 63 3.11 -15.25 -9.69
C TRP A 63 2.32 -14.70 -8.49
N HIS A 64 1.15 -14.10 -8.73
CA HIS A 64 0.24 -13.64 -7.67
C HIS A 64 -0.99 -14.56 -7.60
N THR A 65 -0.87 -15.61 -6.79
CA THR A 65 -1.89 -16.66 -6.62
C THR A 65 -3.29 -16.14 -6.28
N PRO A 66 -3.49 -15.11 -5.42
CA PRO A 66 -4.83 -14.68 -5.06
C PRO A 66 -5.65 -14.09 -6.22
N THR A 67 -4.99 -13.53 -7.22
CA THR A 67 -5.65 -13.01 -8.44
C THR A 67 -5.44 -13.91 -9.65
N ASP A 68 -4.68 -15.00 -9.51
CA ASP A 68 -4.26 -15.90 -10.59
C ASP A 68 -3.63 -15.16 -11.79
N GLU A 69 -2.86 -14.12 -11.49
CA GLU A 69 -2.26 -13.22 -12.49
C GLU A 69 -0.77 -12.95 -12.19
N ASP A 70 -0.08 -12.37 -13.16
CA ASP A 70 1.31 -11.96 -13.00
C ASP A 70 1.46 -10.84 -11.95
N GLY A 71 2.35 -11.10 -10.99
CA GLY A 71 2.68 -10.22 -9.88
C GLY A 71 4.11 -9.70 -9.92
N TRP A 72 4.43 -8.87 -8.93
CA TRP A 72 5.79 -8.40 -8.68
C TRP A 72 6.24 -8.80 -7.29
N ARG A 73 7.46 -9.36 -7.20
CA ARG A 73 8.17 -9.48 -5.94
C ARG A 73 8.67 -8.08 -5.55
N LEU A 74 8.28 -7.62 -4.38
CA LEU A 74 8.63 -6.32 -3.83
C LEU A 74 9.54 -6.50 -2.60
N ARG A 75 10.47 -5.56 -2.43
CA ARG A 75 11.33 -5.48 -1.26
C ARG A 75 10.93 -4.28 -0.40
N ASN A 76 10.66 -4.52 0.88
CA ASN A 76 10.51 -3.47 1.87
C ASN A 76 11.91 -2.93 2.25
N PRO A 77 12.22 -1.64 2.01
CA PRO A 77 13.52 -1.06 2.32
C PRO A 77 13.81 -1.01 3.83
N ASN A 78 12.77 -0.98 4.66
CA ASN A 78 12.90 -0.92 6.12
C ASN A 78 13.10 -2.32 6.75
N GLY A 79 13.03 -3.39 5.96
CA GLY A 79 13.10 -4.76 6.45
C GLY A 79 11.95 -5.11 7.40
N GLY A 80 12.25 -5.86 8.46
CA GLY A 80 11.29 -6.33 9.46
C GLY A 80 10.93 -7.81 9.31
N GLU A 81 9.79 -8.20 9.87
CA GLU A 81 9.30 -9.60 9.86
C GLU A 81 9.19 -10.17 8.43
N ARG A 82 8.86 -9.32 7.46
CA ARG A 82 8.79 -9.67 6.03
C ARG A 82 9.59 -8.66 5.22
N THR A 83 10.74 -9.09 4.73
CA THR A 83 11.58 -8.26 3.85
C THR A 83 11.07 -8.25 2.40
N TYR A 84 10.40 -9.32 1.98
CA TYR A 84 9.86 -9.45 0.65
C TYR A 84 8.41 -9.92 0.67
N ILE A 85 7.60 -9.31 -0.19
CA ILE A 85 6.23 -9.72 -0.46
C ILE A 85 6.02 -9.82 -1.96
N THR A 86 4.96 -10.50 -2.38
CA THR A 86 4.49 -10.46 -3.77
C THR A 86 3.17 -9.70 -3.83
N ALA A 87 3.01 -8.79 -4.78
CA ALA A 87 1.79 -8.00 -4.95
C ALA A 87 1.35 -7.96 -6.41
N HIS A 88 0.05 -7.81 -6.65
CA HIS A 88 -0.49 -7.57 -7.98
C HIS A 88 -0.18 -6.13 -8.46
N PRO A 89 0.15 -5.89 -9.76
CA PRO A 89 0.40 -4.57 -10.32
C PRO A 89 -0.66 -3.51 -9.99
N ARG A 90 -1.94 -3.91 -9.93
CA ARG A 90 -3.07 -3.01 -9.64
C ARG A 90 -2.97 -2.31 -8.27
N TYR A 91 -2.27 -2.90 -7.30
CA TYR A 91 -2.08 -2.34 -5.95
C TYR A 91 -0.96 -1.31 -5.87
N MET A 92 -0.14 -1.19 -6.93
CA MET A 92 1.12 -0.46 -6.91
C MET A 92 0.99 0.90 -7.59
N ILE A 93 1.61 1.94 -7.04
CA ILE A 93 1.67 3.29 -7.63
C ILE A 93 3.13 3.73 -7.73
N HIS A 94 3.57 4.25 -8.88
CA HIS A 94 4.94 4.78 -9.02
C HIS A 94 5.23 5.94 -8.06
N LEU A 95 6.38 5.89 -7.38
CA LEU A 95 6.91 6.99 -6.58
C LEU A 95 7.98 7.80 -7.34
N SER A 96 8.79 7.12 -8.16
CA SER A 96 10.01 7.72 -8.75
C SER A 96 9.80 8.33 -10.15
N ARG A 97 8.59 8.26 -10.72
CA ARG A 97 8.29 8.81 -12.06
C ARG A 97 6.88 9.37 -12.16
N ARG A 98 6.71 10.36 -13.03
CA ARG A 98 5.37 10.87 -13.41
C ARG A 98 4.72 9.91 -14.39
N CYS A 99 3.82 9.05 -13.89
CA CYS A 99 3.00 8.15 -14.69
C CYS A 99 1.54 8.60 -14.63
N ALA A 100 0.90 8.78 -15.80
CA ALA A 100 -0.47 9.30 -15.88
C ALA A 100 -1.47 8.40 -15.14
N ASP A 101 -1.43 7.09 -15.37
CA ASP A 101 -2.36 6.14 -14.74
C ASP A 101 -2.21 6.13 -13.22
N CYS A 102 -0.96 6.11 -12.73
CA CYS A 102 -0.65 6.17 -11.31
C CYS A 102 -1.11 7.50 -10.68
N LEU A 103 -0.93 8.63 -11.36
CA LEU A 103 -1.35 9.94 -10.87
C LEU A 103 -2.87 10.09 -10.83
N ILE A 104 -3.58 9.59 -11.85
CA ILE A 104 -5.05 9.58 -11.90
C ILE A 104 -5.59 8.74 -10.74
N HIS A 105 -5.07 7.53 -10.56
CA HIS A 105 -5.51 6.65 -9.47
C HIS A 105 -5.20 7.23 -8.09
N HIS A 106 -3.99 7.75 -7.88
CA HIS A 106 -3.60 8.41 -6.64
C HIS A 106 -4.48 9.63 -6.32
N ARG A 107 -4.85 10.44 -7.33
CA ARG A 107 -5.78 11.55 -7.17
C ARG A 107 -7.17 11.08 -6.78
N ALA A 108 -7.70 10.05 -7.44
CA ALA A 108 -9.01 9.50 -7.13
C ALA A 108 -9.07 8.94 -5.69
N LEU A 109 -8.01 8.27 -5.23
CA LEU A 109 -7.89 7.84 -3.83
C LEU A 109 -7.87 9.04 -2.86
N LYS A 110 -7.16 10.13 -3.18
CA LYS A 110 -7.18 11.35 -2.37
C LYS A 110 -8.57 11.96 -2.25
N GLU A 111 -9.30 12.03 -3.36
CA GLU A 111 -10.65 12.62 -3.41
C GLU A 111 -11.65 11.83 -2.57
N ILE A 112 -11.46 10.51 -2.41
CA ILE A 112 -12.30 9.66 -1.55
C ILE A 112 -11.83 9.72 -0.09
N LEU A 113 -10.54 9.53 0.16
CA LEU A 113 -10.02 9.29 1.51
C LEU A 113 -9.85 10.56 2.33
N LEU A 114 -9.33 11.65 1.74
CA LEU A 114 -9.01 12.84 2.51
C LEU A 114 -10.25 13.51 3.12
N PRO A 115 -11.39 13.64 2.41
CA PRO A 115 -12.61 14.18 3.01
C PRO A 115 -13.17 13.27 4.12
N ALA A 116 -13.08 11.94 3.97
CA ALA A 116 -13.58 10.98 4.95
C ALA A 116 -12.81 11.05 6.29
N TYR A 117 -11.56 11.52 6.25
CA TYR A 117 -10.65 11.57 7.40
C TYR A 117 -10.07 12.95 7.66
N ALA A 118 -10.76 14.01 7.25
CA ALA A 118 -10.28 15.38 7.34
C ALA A 118 -9.91 15.83 8.78
N THR A 119 -10.49 15.19 9.80
CA THR A 119 -10.25 15.48 11.22
C THR A 119 -9.40 14.41 11.91
N ALA A 120 -9.00 13.35 11.20
CA ALA A 120 -8.16 12.31 11.77
C ALA A 120 -6.73 12.83 11.97
N THR A 121 -6.12 12.45 13.08
CA THR A 121 -4.70 12.72 13.38
C THR A 121 -4.00 11.39 13.58
N GLY A 122 -2.77 11.26 13.10
CA GLY A 122 -2.05 9.98 13.06
C GLY A 122 -2.40 9.12 11.84
N ILE A 123 -2.09 7.83 11.92
CA ILE A 123 -2.29 6.87 10.82
C ILE A 123 -3.69 6.29 10.91
N VAL A 124 -4.41 6.34 9.79
CA VAL A 124 -5.65 5.60 9.58
C VAL A 124 -5.37 4.53 8.54
N ASP A 125 -5.35 3.27 8.99
CA ASP A 125 -5.31 2.11 8.10
C ASP A 125 -6.74 1.76 7.68
N CYS A 126 -7.01 1.78 6.38
CA CYS A 126 -8.33 1.48 5.82
C CYS A 126 -8.61 -0.02 5.69
N GLY A 127 -7.61 -0.86 5.97
CA GLY A 127 -7.80 -2.28 6.12
C GLY A 127 -8.04 -3.05 4.84
N TRP A 128 -7.52 -2.53 3.74
CA TRP A 128 -7.73 -3.06 2.39
C TRP A 128 -6.92 -4.28 2.07
N TYR A 129 -5.83 -4.51 2.81
CA TYR A 129 -4.90 -5.56 2.49
C TYR A 129 -4.67 -6.51 3.65
N SER A 130 -4.48 -7.76 3.29
CA SER A 130 -3.91 -8.78 4.18
C SER A 130 -2.72 -9.44 3.49
N VAL A 131 -1.92 -10.17 4.25
CA VAL A 131 -0.78 -10.92 3.70
C VAL A 131 -1.04 -12.40 3.93
N THR A 132 -0.96 -13.20 2.87
CA THR A 132 -1.14 -14.65 2.93
C THR A 132 0.09 -15.34 3.56
N ALA A 133 -0.05 -16.63 3.85
CA ALA A 133 1.07 -17.47 4.33
C ALA A 133 2.24 -17.56 3.32
N LEU A 134 1.98 -17.32 2.02
CA LEU A 134 3.00 -17.28 0.97
C LEU A 134 3.67 -15.90 0.82
N ASN A 135 3.40 -14.98 1.75
CA ASN A 135 3.83 -13.58 1.68
C ASN A 135 3.31 -12.87 0.42
N GLN A 136 2.10 -13.18 -0.02
CA GLN A 136 1.39 -12.43 -1.06
C GLN A 136 0.46 -11.42 -0.41
N LEU A 137 0.58 -10.15 -0.78
CA LEU A 137 -0.31 -9.08 -0.36
C LEU A 137 -1.58 -9.15 -1.21
N VAL A 138 -2.73 -9.31 -0.56
CA VAL A 138 -4.02 -9.46 -1.25
C VAL A 138 -4.99 -8.38 -0.79
N HIS A 139 -5.68 -7.76 -1.75
CA HIS A 139 -6.78 -6.85 -1.46
C HIS A 139 -8.01 -7.63 -0.97
N VAL A 140 -8.79 -7.08 -0.03
CA VAL A 140 -9.96 -7.76 0.57
C VAL A 140 -10.99 -8.26 -0.44
N ASP A 141 -11.15 -7.56 -1.55
CA ASP A 141 -12.07 -7.97 -2.63
C ASP A 141 -11.49 -9.09 -3.49
N ASP A 142 -10.17 -9.16 -3.67
CA ASP A 142 -9.51 -10.23 -4.42
C ASP A 142 -9.38 -11.50 -3.59
N ALA A 143 -9.31 -11.38 -2.26
CA ALA A 143 -9.27 -12.51 -1.34
C ALA A 143 -10.55 -13.38 -1.40
N ARG A 144 -11.67 -12.84 -1.88
CA ARG A 144 -12.97 -13.52 -1.90
C ARG A 144 -13.22 -14.35 -3.16
N SER A 145 -12.47 -14.14 -4.24
CA SER A 145 -12.65 -14.85 -5.52
C SER A 145 -12.03 -16.24 -5.55
N GLY A 146 -11.32 -16.65 -4.49
CA GLY A 146 -10.64 -17.95 -4.40
C GLY A 146 -11.45 -19.09 -3.77
N ARG A 147 -12.79 -19.08 -3.86
CA ARG A 147 -13.64 -20.21 -3.40
C ARG A 147 -14.42 -20.83 -4.55
#